data_AF-A0AAX4EXU2-F1
#
_entry.id   AF-A0AAX4EXU2-F1
#
_cell.length_a   1.000
_cell.length_b   1.000
_cell.length_c   1.000
_cell.angle_alpha   90.00
_cell.angle_beta   90.00
_cell.angle_gamma   90.00
#
_symmetry.space_group_name_H-M   'P 1'
#
loop_
_entity.id
_entity.type
_entity.pdbx_description
1 polymer ?
#
loop_
_entity_poly.entity_id
_entity_poly.type
_entity_poly.pdbx_seq_one_letter_code
_entity_poly.pdbx_strand_id
1 'polypeptide(L)'
;MRQSLNGTLKKLPLMVTALMAIAAPGGAFAHEATAGEKVLQEHNADFHRHVVEVTPGVYVAVGYSAANVTLIQGKTGSIIVDTSANPKDAKAIVEAFGNRLIHPVRAIIYTHNHPDHSGGATVFAGNDKPEIISHSLLVAAKPDTGRGKREGGDAFGISLPDNQFINAGTQQEYGRITPHTREGFLPPTQTFDGTSKNLVVAGIKMELIHTPGESDENTAVWLPEQKVLLAGDDFLKTFPNIAPLRGLPTRPVEKWIESLNRMISLNAEYVIPGHMQPVSGSGAVKNALTAYRDGIQSVWDQTMAGIAKGMTPDELVQTVKLPAELAKNPYLQEYYGSVAFTVRGIYAQQAGWFDGNATHMYPLTEKDRATRLLRMTGGKIKMLGSAHQSLVSGEYQWAAEQTDYVLAVDPHNAEARKLKADALTALGELQNNATARNYYLTTAQYLKKNP
;
A
#
# COMPACT_ATOMS: atom_id res chain seq x y z
N MET A 1 19.70 60.93 12.32
CA MET A 1 18.43 61.46 12.86
C MET A 1 17.61 62.02 11.71
N ARG A 2 16.61 61.27 11.24
CA ARG A 2 15.57 61.72 10.31
C ARG A 2 14.22 61.61 11.03
N GLN A 3 13.45 62.68 11.00
CA GLN A 3 12.02 62.80 11.28
C GLN A 3 11.48 63.72 10.16
N SER A 4 10.28 63.61 9.62
CA SER A 4 9.17 62.66 9.74
C SER A 4 8.18 62.96 8.59
N LEU A 5 7.37 61.95 8.20
CA LEU A 5 5.95 61.99 7.80
C LEU A 5 5.53 62.91 6.62
N ASN A 6 4.61 62.60 5.70
CA ASN A 6 3.68 61.51 5.45
C ASN A 6 3.05 61.80 4.06
N GLY A 7 2.57 60.79 3.32
CA GLY A 7 1.58 61.07 2.25
C GLY A 7 1.46 60.08 1.09
N THR A 8 0.81 58.95 1.33
CA THR A 8 -0.27 58.32 0.52
C THR A 8 -0.08 57.91 -0.96
N LEU A 9 -0.65 56.72 -1.24
CA LEU A 9 -1.28 56.19 -2.46
C LEU A 9 -0.51 55.14 -3.30
N LYS A 10 -0.99 53.91 -3.09
CA LYS A 10 -0.90 52.68 -3.89
C LYS A 10 -1.14 52.90 -5.40
N LYS A 11 -0.37 52.18 -6.24
CA LYS A 11 -0.85 51.64 -7.52
C LYS A 11 -0.39 50.18 -7.68
N LEU A 12 -1.35 49.34 -8.05
CA LEU A 12 -1.31 47.88 -8.31
C LEU A 12 -0.29 47.47 -9.40
N PRO A 13 0.20 46.21 -9.40
CA PRO A 13 0.65 45.56 -10.62
C PRO A 13 -0.51 44.89 -11.38
N LEU A 14 -0.30 44.86 -12.70
CA LEU A 14 -1.12 44.34 -13.79
C LEU A 14 -1.77 42.97 -13.55
N MET A 15 -3.08 42.89 -13.83
CA MET A 15 -3.80 41.66 -14.14
C MET A 15 -3.27 41.06 -15.45
N VAL A 16 -2.96 39.76 -15.45
CA VAL A 16 -3.03 38.94 -16.68
C VAL A 16 -4.30 38.12 -16.58
N THR A 17 -5.29 38.54 -17.35
CA THR A 17 -6.55 37.85 -17.57
C THR A 17 -6.33 36.76 -18.61
N ALA A 18 -6.56 35.50 -18.27
CA ALA A 18 -6.79 34.46 -19.26
C ALA A 18 -8.24 34.00 -19.10
N LEU A 19 -9.09 34.44 -20.03
CA LEU A 19 -10.52 34.14 -20.05
C LEU A 19 -10.83 33.10 -21.13
N MET A 20 -11.58 32.08 -20.70
CA MET A 20 -12.61 31.32 -21.40
C MET A 20 -12.29 30.38 -22.56
N ALA A 21 -12.80 29.17 -22.34
CA ALA A 21 -13.01 28.07 -23.27
C ALA A 21 -14.00 28.42 -24.41
N ILE A 22 -13.77 27.79 -25.56
CA ILE A 22 -14.78 27.53 -26.58
C ILE A 22 -14.80 26.01 -26.77
N ALA A 23 -15.95 25.39 -26.50
CA ALA A 23 -16.17 23.97 -26.76
C ALA A 23 -16.55 23.75 -28.23
N ALA A 24 -15.91 22.76 -28.86
CA ALA A 24 -16.33 22.15 -30.12
C ALA A 24 -16.63 20.66 -29.87
N PRO A 25 -17.62 20.04 -30.54
CA PRO A 25 -17.98 18.65 -30.32
C PRO A 25 -17.12 17.72 -31.20
N GLY A 26 -16.74 16.56 -30.66
CA GLY A 26 -16.19 15.46 -31.45
C GLY A 26 -14.67 15.43 -31.55
N GLY A 27 -14.01 15.14 -30.43
CA GLY A 27 -12.62 14.72 -30.39
C GLY A 27 -12.32 14.23 -28.98
N ALA A 28 -11.89 12.98 -28.82
CA ALA A 28 -11.31 12.54 -27.56
C ALA A 28 -10.04 13.36 -27.36
N PHE A 29 -10.13 14.46 -26.61
CA PHE A 29 -8.96 15.16 -26.11
C PHE A 29 -8.22 14.15 -25.24
N ALA A 30 -6.98 13.82 -25.62
CA ALA A 30 -6.13 12.96 -24.83
C ALA A 30 -5.98 13.61 -23.45
N HIS A 31 -6.40 12.91 -22.40
CA HIS A 31 -6.15 13.30 -21.02
C HIS A 31 -4.64 13.37 -20.81
N GLU A 32 -4.12 14.56 -20.52
CA GLU A 32 -2.70 14.71 -20.19
C GLU A 32 -2.51 14.19 -18.77
N ALA A 33 -1.74 13.10 -18.63
CA ALA A 33 -1.55 12.44 -17.35
C ALA A 33 -0.98 13.41 -16.30
N THR A 34 -1.57 13.40 -15.09
CA THR A 34 -1.09 14.21 -13.97
C THR A 34 0.29 13.72 -13.50
N ALA A 35 0.94 14.50 -12.64
CA ALA A 35 2.22 14.09 -12.03
C ALA A 35 2.08 12.79 -11.22
N GLY A 36 0.98 12.60 -10.48
CA GLY A 36 0.70 11.37 -9.73
C GLY A 36 0.51 10.16 -10.65
N GLU A 37 -0.20 10.34 -11.77
CA GLU A 37 -0.43 9.28 -12.75
C GLU A 37 0.86 8.85 -13.44
N LYS A 38 1.70 9.79 -13.87
CA LYS A 38 3.00 9.48 -14.49
C LYS A 38 3.89 8.67 -13.54
N VAL A 39 3.97 9.08 -12.28
CA VAL A 39 4.74 8.40 -11.24
C VAL A 39 4.24 6.96 -11.03
N LEU A 40 2.93 6.74 -10.97
CA LEU A 40 2.37 5.40 -10.83
C LEU A 40 2.52 4.55 -12.11
N GLN A 41 2.46 5.16 -13.29
CA GLN A 41 2.70 4.46 -14.56
C GLN A 41 4.15 4.00 -14.67
N GLU A 42 5.12 4.83 -14.29
CA GLU A 42 6.54 4.45 -14.23
C GLU A 42 6.78 3.31 -13.25
N HIS A 43 6.07 3.32 -12.12
CA HIS A 43 6.13 2.26 -11.10
C HIS A 43 5.68 0.88 -11.63
N ASN A 44 4.90 0.82 -12.72
CA ASN A 44 4.50 -0.46 -13.32
C ASN A 44 5.68 -1.31 -13.80
N ALA A 45 6.83 -0.70 -14.05
CA ALA A 45 8.06 -1.41 -14.41
C ALA A 45 8.44 -2.49 -13.37
N ASP A 46 8.05 -2.30 -12.11
CA ASP A 46 8.33 -3.26 -11.03
C ASP A 46 7.44 -4.52 -11.08
N PHE A 47 6.38 -4.54 -11.90
CA PHE A 47 5.41 -5.64 -11.98
C PHE A 47 5.41 -6.36 -13.34
N HIS A 48 6.37 -6.05 -14.23
CA HIS A 48 6.42 -6.69 -15.53
C HIS A 48 6.60 -8.21 -15.43
N ARG A 49 5.76 -8.96 -16.15
CA ARG A 49 5.76 -10.42 -16.15
C ARG A 49 7.04 -11.00 -16.74
N HIS A 50 7.86 -11.60 -15.89
CA HIS A 50 8.99 -12.42 -16.31
C HIS A 50 9.54 -13.27 -15.17
N VAL A 51 10.35 -14.27 -15.53
CA VAL A 51 11.13 -15.06 -14.58
C VAL A 51 12.54 -14.48 -14.50
N VAL A 52 12.95 -14.05 -13.31
CA VAL A 52 14.30 -13.56 -13.03
C VAL A 52 15.13 -14.71 -12.48
N GLU A 53 16.28 -14.99 -13.09
CA GLU A 53 17.33 -15.78 -12.46
C GLU A 53 18.11 -14.89 -11.50
N VAL A 54 17.93 -15.09 -10.19
CA VAL A 54 18.58 -14.27 -9.15
C VAL A 54 20.04 -14.68 -8.99
N THR A 55 20.26 -15.99 -8.99
CA THR A 55 21.56 -16.68 -8.96
C THR A 55 21.33 -18.10 -9.49
N PRO A 56 22.34 -18.82 -10.00
CA PRO A 56 22.15 -20.18 -10.53
C PRO A 56 21.36 -21.07 -9.57
N GLY A 57 20.22 -21.58 -10.06
CA GLY A 57 19.32 -22.45 -9.30
C GLY A 57 18.27 -21.72 -8.44
N VAL A 58 18.20 -20.39 -8.45
CA VAL A 58 17.17 -19.61 -7.75
C VAL A 58 16.48 -18.66 -8.74
N TYR A 59 15.18 -18.86 -8.95
CA TYR A 59 14.38 -18.15 -9.93
C TYR A 59 13.14 -17.55 -9.28
N VAL A 60 12.77 -16.31 -9.60
CA VAL A 60 11.54 -15.69 -9.13
C VAL A 60 10.64 -15.31 -10.29
N ALA A 61 9.37 -15.69 -10.23
CA ALA A 61 8.35 -15.26 -11.17
C ALA A 61 7.72 -13.95 -10.66
N VAL A 62 8.03 -12.84 -11.33
CA VAL A 62 7.54 -11.49 -10.98
C VAL A 62 6.37 -11.12 -11.87
N GLY A 63 5.34 -10.46 -11.31
CA GLY A 63 4.23 -9.87 -12.09
C GLY A 63 3.16 -10.85 -12.58
N TYR A 64 3.34 -12.15 -12.33
CA TYR A 64 2.36 -13.17 -12.72
C TYR A 64 1.11 -13.18 -11.83
N SER A 65 1.25 -12.76 -10.57
CA SER A 65 0.18 -12.56 -9.59
C SER A 65 0.50 -11.32 -8.75
N ALA A 66 -0.23 -11.10 -7.65
CA ALA A 66 0.10 -10.04 -6.71
C ALA A 66 1.48 -10.30 -6.07
N ALA A 67 1.65 -11.44 -5.42
CA ALA A 67 2.93 -11.85 -4.84
C ALA A 67 3.84 -12.56 -5.85
N ASN A 68 5.14 -12.48 -5.57
CA ASN A 68 6.18 -13.25 -6.21
C ASN A 68 6.11 -14.72 -5.80
N VAL A 69 6.52 -15.61 -6.70
CA VAL A 69 6.75 -17.02 -6.39
C VAL A 69 8.20 -17.35 -6.71
N THR A 70 8.90 -17.95 -5.76
CA THR A 70 10.31 -18.33 -5.93
C THR A 70 10.47 -19.83 -6.07
N LEU A 71 11.22 -20.24 -7.08
CA LEU A 71 11.65 -21.60 -7.36
C LEU A 71 13.13 -21.74 -6.98
N ILE A 72 13.43 -22.72 -6.13
CA ILE A 72 14.79 -23.10 -5.76
C ILE A 72 15.04 -24.53 -6.26
N GLN A 73 16.03 -24.69 -7.12
CA GLN A 73 16.42 -25.98 -7.68
C GLN A 73 17.32 -26.73 -6.69
N GLY A 74 16.87 -27.90 -6.26
CA GLY A 74 17.67 -28.84 -5.52
C GLY A 74 18.22 -29.96 -6.40
N LYS A 75 19.07 -30.80 -5.80
CA LYS A 75 19.70 -31.96 -6.45
C LYS A 75 18.71 -33.07 -6.80
N THR A 76 17.57 -33.14 -6.10
CA THR A 76 16.62 -34.25 -6.19
C THR A 76 15.17 -33.80 -6.40
N GLY A 77 14.97 -32.53 -6.76
CA GLY A 77 13.66 -31.90 -6.94
C GLY A 77 13.69 -30.40 -6.63
N SER A 78 12.54 -29.75 -6.67
CA SER A 78 12.43 -28.29 -6.45
C SER A 78 11.83 -27.95 -5.10
N ILE A 79 12.14 -26.76 -4.60
CA ILE A 79 11.45 -26.11 -3.48
C ILE A 79 10.76 -24.85 -4.01
N ILE A 80 9.53 -24.62 -3.57
CA ILE A 80 8.74 -23.44 -3.92
C ILE A 80 8.57 -22.58 -2.67
N VAL A 81 8.80 -21.27 -2.77
CA VAL A 81 8.47 -20.30 -1.72
C VAL A 81 7.35 -19.41 -2.23
N ASP A 82 6.24 -19.42 -1.50
CA ASP A 82 4.93 -18.86 -1.86
C ASP A 82 4.36 -19.41 -3.18
N THR A 83 3.06 -19.19 -3.41
CA THR A 83 2.31 -19.97 -4.41
C THR A 83 1.26 -19.17 -5.18
N SER A 84 1.37 -17.83 -5.19
CA SER A 84 0.42 -16.89 -5.81
C SER A 84 -0.99 -16.89 -5.19
N ALA A 85 -1.88 -16.04 -5.70
CA ALA A 85 -3.22 -15.81 -5.17
C ALA A 85 -4.25 -16.91 -5.44
N ASN A 86 -4.02 -17.72 -6.48
CA ASN A 86 -5.00 -18.68 -6.96
C ASN A 86 -4.37 -19.72 -7.92
N PRO A 87 -5.07 -20.83 -8.24
CA PRO A 87 -4.56 -21.84 -9.16
C PRO A 87 -4.34 -21.38 -10.61
N LYS A 88 -5.04 -20.33 -11.09
CA LYS A 88 -4.90 -19.86 -12.47
C LYS A 88 -3.54 -19.16 -12.66
N ASP A 89 -3.19 -18.28 -11.73
CA ASP A 89 -1.90 -17.58 -11.75
C ASP A 89 -0.75 -18.57 -11.51
N ALA A 90 -0.91 -19.51 -10.56
CA ALA A 90 0.08 -20.57 -10.32
C ALA A 90 0.36 -21.44 -11.56
N LYS A 91 -0.65 -21.76 -12.37
CA LYS A 91 -0.45 -22.49 -13.64
C LYS A 91 0.41 -21.70 -14.63
N ALA A 92 0.15 -20.40 -14.77
CA ALA A 92 0.95 -19.53 -15.63
C ALA A 92 2.41 -19.43 -15.13
N ILE A 93 2.62 -19.45 -13.80
CA ILE A 93 3.95 -19.44 -13.19
C ILE A 93 4.68 -20.78 -13.45
N VAL A 94 4.01 -21.92 -13.28
CA VAL A 94 4.59 -23.24 -13.60
C VAL A 94 5.01 -23.32 -15.07
N GLU A 95 4.16 -22.85 -15.99
CA GLU A 95 4.49 -22.76 -17.41
C GLU A 95 5.72 -21.86 -17.66
N ALA A 96 5.78 -20.70 -16.99
CA ALA A 96 6.89 -19.77 -17.12
C ALA A 96 8.23 -20.32 -16.56
N PHE A 97 8.18 -21.09 -15.47
CA PHE A 97 9.37 -21.79 -14.98
C PHE A 97 9.85 -22.85 -15.98
N GLY A 98 8.91 -23.56 -16.62
CA GLY A 98 9.20 -24.59 -17.62
C GLY A 98 10.17 -25.64 -17.09
N ASN A 99 11.22 -25.96 -17.86
CA ASN A 99 12.22 -26.96 -17.50
C ASN A 99 13.06 -26.61 -16.26
N ARG A 100 12.94 -25.39 -15.72
CA ARG A 100 13.58 -25.03 -14.45
C ARG A 100 12.90 -25.71 -13.27
N LEU A 101 11.59 -25.97 -13.36
CA LEU A 101 10.85 -26.68 -12.32
C LEU A 101 11.17 -28.19 -12.41
N ILE A 102 12.06 -28.65 -11.54
CA ILE A 102 12.47 -30.06 -11.45
C ILE A 102 11.51 -30.79 -10.51
N HIS A 103 10.82 -31.80 -11.04
CA HIS A 103 9.98 -32.70 -10.24
C HIS A 103 10.81 -33.82 -9.56
N PRO A 104 10.35 -34.34 -8.41
CA PRO A 104 9.17 -33.89 -7.68
C PRO A 104 9.41 -32.55 -6.97
N VAL A 105 8.38 -31.73 -6.80
CA VAL A 105 8.39 -30.63 -5.82
C VAL A 105 8.51 -31.26 -4.44
N ARG A 106 9.58 -30.94 -3.72
CA ARG A 106 9.92 -31.53 -2.42
C ARG A 106 9.31 -30.76 -1.26
N ALA A 107 9.28 -29.44 -1.36
CA ALA A 107 8.67 -28.59 -0.35
C ALA A 107 8.02 -27.35 -0.97
N ILE A 108 6.97 -26.89 -0.30
CA ILE A 108 6.35 -25.58 -0.48
C ILE A 108 6.47 -24.85 0.86
N ILE A 109 7.06 -23.67 0.88
CA ILE A 109 7.22 -22.84 2.06
C ILE A 109 6.29 -21.64 1.91
N TYR A 110 5.41 -21.41 2.89
CA TYR A 110 4.65 -20.17 2.96
C TYR A 110 5.40 -19.17 3.84
N THR A 111 5.61 -17.97 3.33
CA THR A 111 6.16 -16.86 4.11
C THR A 111 5.14 -16.39 5.16
N HIS A 112 3.86 -16.24 4.77
CA HIS A 112 2.79 -15.81 5.66
C HIS A 112 1.37 -16.12 5.12
N ASN A 113 0.33 -15.75 5.88
CA ASN A 113 -1.05 -16.20 5.65
C ASN A 113 -1.84 -15.38 4.62
N HIS A 114 -1.24 -14.36 3.99
CA HIS A 114 -1.97 -13.56 3.01
C HIS A 114 -2.36 -14.42 1.79
N PRO A 115 -3.59 -14.24 1.24
CA PRO A 115 -4.11 -15.12 0.18
C PRO A 115 -3.24 -15.17 -1.08
N ASP A 116 -2.58 -14.07 -1.41
CA ASP A 116 -1.65 -13.90 -2.52
C ASP A 116 -0.36 -14.72 -2.41
N HIS A 117 -0.03 -15.24 -1.23
CA HIS A 117 1.16 -16.07 -1.01
C HIS A 117 0.84 -17.56 -0.95
N SER A 118 -0.42 -17.93 -0.70
CA SER A 118 -0.80 -19.29 -0.31
C SER A 118 -1.91 -19.91 -1.16
N GLY A 119 -2.42 -19.18 -2.14
CA GLY A 119 -3.64 -19.52 -2.86
C GLY A 119 -3.50 -20.46 -4.05
N GLY A 120 -2.28 -20.81 -4.49
CA GLY A 120 -2.05 -21.66 -5.66
C GLY A 120 -1.25 -22.95 -5.40
N ALA A 121 -1.06 -23.34 -4.14
CA ALA A 121 -0.22 -24.46 -3.74
C ALA A 121 -0.60 -25.82 -4.37
N THR A 122 -1.88 -26.10 -4.60
CA THR A 122 -2.34 -27.34 -5.25
C THR A 122 -1.73 -27.55 -6.64
N VAL A 123 -1.43 -26.47 -7.37
CA VAL A 123 -0.84 -26.53 -8.71
C VAL A 123 0.62 -26.95 -8.65
N PHE A 124 1.39 -26.36 -7.73
CA PHE A 124 2.80 -26.73 -7.52
C PHE A 124 2.94 -28.12 -6.91
N ALA A 125 2.04 -28.51 -6.01
CA ALA A 125 2.07 -29.81 -5.37
C ALA A 125 1.77 -30.95 -6.35
N GLY A 126 0.84 -30.76 -7.30
CA GLY A 126 0.44 -31.79 -8.26
C GLY A 126 0.21 -33.15 -7.59
N ASN A 127 0.94 -34.17 -8.06
CA ASN A 127 0.95 -35.51 -7.46
C ASN A 127 2.18 -35.77 -6.56
N ASP A 128 3.06 -34.78 -6.39
CA ASP A 128 4.38 -34.94 -5.75
C ASP A 128 4.31 -35.03 -4.23
N LYS A 129 3.20 -34.58 -3.63
CA LYS A 129 2.97 -34.55 -2.17
C LYS A 129 4.14 -33.89 -1.40
N PRO A 130 4.50 -32.63 -1.72
CA PRO A 130 5.58 -31.93 -1.03
C PRO A 130 5.30 -31.75 0.46
N GLU A 131 6.36 -31.55 1.24
CA GLU A 131 6.23 -30.97 2.58
C GLU A 131 5.72 -29.53 2.47
N ILE A 132 4.63 -29.20 3.15
CA ILE A 132 4.13 -27.82 3.24
C ILE A 132 4.60 -27.25 4.57
N ILE A 133 5.45 -26.23 4.53
CA ILE A 133 6.17 -25.70 5.70
C ILE A 133 5.76 -24.25 5.96
N SER A 134 5.45 -23.91 7.20
CA SER A 134 5.20 -22.53 7.64
C SER A 134 5.53 -22.32 9.11
N HIS A 135 5.51 -21.07 9.58
CA HIS A 135 5.41 -20.80 11.01
C HIS A 135 4.07 -21.31 11.58
N SER A 136 4.04 -21.73 12.84
CA SER A 136 2.83 -22.26 13.50
C SER A 136 1.70 -21.24 13.62
N LEU A 137 2.05 -19.95 13.79
CA LEU A 137 1.08 -18.85 13.84
C LEU A 137 0.25 -18.73 12.56
N LEU A 138 0.75 -19.17 11.39
CA LEU A 138 -0.02 -19.19 10.14
C LEU A 138 -1.26 -20.09 10.27
N VAL A 139 -1.11 -21.25 10.92
CA VAL A 139 -2.21 -22.22 11.09
C VAL A 139 -3.31 -21.65 11.98
N ALA A 140 -2.94 -20.82 12.95
CA ALA A 140 -3.89 -20.13 13.82
C ALA A 140 -4.49 -18.86 13.20
N ALA A 141 -3.87 -18.33 12.14
CA ALA A 141 -4.24 -17.07 11.54
C ALA A 141 -5.56 -17.19 10.75
N LYS A 142 -6.52 -16.34 11.11
CA LYS A 142 -7.77 -16.22 10.35
C LYS A 142 -7.52 -15.41 9.07
N PRO A 143 -8.10 -15.79 7.91
CA PRO A 143 -8.02 -14.96 6.71
C PRO A 143 -8.67 -13.59 6.99
N ASP A 144 -7.95 -12.49 6.74
CA ASP A 144 -8.47 -11.14 6.98
C ASP A 144 -8.98 -10.50 5.68
N THR A 145 -10.30 -10.34 5.58
CA THR A 145 -10.99 -9.84 4.38
C THR A 145 -11.06 -8.31 4.31
N GLY A 146 -10.62 -7.59 5.35
CA GLY A 146 -10.68 -6.13 5.41
C GLY A 146 -12.08 -5.57 5.69
N ARG A 147 -12.12 -4.46 6.44
CA ARG A 147 -13.38 -3.80 6.88
C ARG A 147 -13.50 -2.37 6.37
N GLY A 148 -12.60 -1.97 5.47
CA GLY A 148 -12.43 -0.59 5.00
C GLY A 148 -13.33 -0.18 3.83
N LYS A 149 -14.18 -1.07 3.28
CA LYS A 149 -15.10 -0.68 2.19
C LYS A 149 -16.21 0.21 2.73
N ARG A 150 -16.12 1.52 2.51
CA ARG A 150 -17.12 2.53 2.92
C ARG A 150 -17.45 3.44 1.74
N GLU A 151 -18.74 3.69 1.51
CA GLU A 151 -19.23 4.55 0.41
C GLU A 151 -18.62 4.18 -0.97
N GLY A 152 -18.52 2.87 -1.24
CA GLY A 152 -17.94 2.34 -2.47
C GLY A 152 -16.42 2.48 -2.61
N GLY A 153 -15.73 3.00 -1.59
CA GLY A 153 -14.28 3.10 -1.54
C GLY A 153 -13.61 1.72 -1.52
N ASP A 154 -12.57 1.59 -2.33
CA ASP A 154 -11.79 0.37 -2.52
C ASP A 154 -10.33 0.71 -2.81
N ALA A 155 -9.46 0.38 -1.84
CA ALA A 155 -8.03 0.66 -1.89
C ALA A 155 -7.30 -0.07 -3.04
N PHE A 156 -7.87 -1.15 -3.56
CA PHE A 156 -7.27 -1.90 -4.66
C PHE A 156 -7.90 -1.54 -6.02
N GLY A 157 -8.92 -0.69 -6.02
CA GLY A 157 -9.52 -0.18 -7.24
C GLY A 157 -10.16 -1.25 -8.10
N ILE A 158 -10.69 -2.34 -7.53
CA ILE A 158 -11.21 -3.51 -8.27
C ILE A 158 -12.34 -3.10 -9.22
N SER A 159 -13.15 -2.12 -8.80
CA SER A 159 -14.30 -1.63 -9.56
C SER A 159 -14.00 -0.49 -10.55
N LEU A 160 -12.75 0.00 -10.60
CA LEU A 160 -12.36 1.07 -11.55
C LEU A 160 -12.39 0.54 -12.99
N PRO A 161 -12.83 1.33 -13.98
CA PRO A 161 -12.62 1.05 -15.40
C PRO A 161 -11.13 0.96 -15.75
N ASP A 162 -10.80 0.15 -16.75
CA ASP A 162 -9.42 -0.11 -17.16
C ASP A 162 -8.67 1.16 -17.59
N ASN A 163 -9.36 2.16 -18.15
CA ASN A 163 -8.74 3.43 -18.54
C ASN A 163 -8.43 4.36 -17.35
N GLN A 164 -8.90 4.04 -16.14
CA GLN A 164 -8.61 4.81 -14.92
C GLN A 164 -7.70 4.06 -13.96
N PHE A 165 -7.67 2.73 -14.01
CA PHE A 165 -6.83 1.93 -13.16
C PHE A 165 -5.36 1.95 -13.65
N ILE A 166 -4.40 2.02 -12.73
CA ILE A 166 -2.96 2.02 -13.05
C ILE A 166 -2.27 0.82 -12.40
N ASN A 167 -2.30 0.76 -11.07
CA ASN A 167 -1.83 -0.36 -10.26
C ASN A 167 -2.40 -0.25 -8.82
N ALA A 168 -1.99 -1.17 -7.96
CA ALA A 168 -2.34 -1.21 -6.54
C ALA A 168 -1.12 -1.01 -5.61
N GLY A 169 -0.06 -0.35 -6.09
CA GLY A 169 1.12 0.04 -5.30
C GLY A 169 2.18 -1.04 -5.18
N THR A 170 1.81 -2.29 -4.90
CA THR A 170 2.73 -3.45 -4.83
C THR A 170 2.50 -4.47 -5.94
N GLN A 171 1.43 -4.31 -6.72
CA GLN A 171 1.11 -5.17 -7.84
C GLN A 171 0.31 -4.45 -8.91
N GLN A 172 0.33 -5.02 -10.13
CA GLN A 172 -0.46 -4.51 -11.24
C GLN A 172 -1.95 -4.86 -11.10
N GLU A 173 -2.34 -6.11 -10.80
CA GLU A 173 -3.72 -6.58 -11.09
C GLU A 173 -4.48 -7.15 -9.88
N TYR A 174 -4.37 -6.54 -8.69
CA TYR A 174 -4.97 -7.09 -7.47
C TYR A 174 -6.48 -7.36 -7.60
N GLY A 175 -6.88 -8.63 -7.73
CA GLY A 175 -8.29 -9.05 -7.70
C GLY A 175 -9.14 -8.62 -8.89
N ARG A 176 -8.56 -7.91 -9.88
CA ARG A 176 -9.27 -7.35 -11.05
C ARG A 176 -9.53 -8.39 -12.13
N ILE A 177 -8.50 -9.17 -12.47
CA ILE A 177 -8.57 -10.18 -13.54
C ILE A 177 -8.71 -11.59 -12.95
N THR A 178 -8.09 -11.84 -11.80
CA THR A 178 -8.23 -13.11 -11.08
C THR A 178 -8.51 -12.83 -9.60
N PRO A 179 -9.59 -13.39 -9.03
CA PRO A 179 -9.92 -13.18 -7.63
C PRO A 179 -8.90 -13.84 -6.68
N HIS A 180 -8.77 -13.28 -5.48
CA HIS A 180 -8.01 -13.89 -4.38
C HIS A 180 -8.91 -14.88 -3.66
N THR A 181 -8.86 -16.15 -4.06
CA THR A 181 -9.83 -17.16 -3.59
C THR A 181 -9.27 -18.10 -2.53
N ARG A 182 -7.93 -18.18 -2.41
CA ARG A 182 -7.24 -19.20 -1.59
C ARG A 182 -7.67 -20.64 -1.93
N GLU A 183 -8.29 -20.85 -3.10
CA GLU A 183 -8.84 -22.16 -3.52
C GLU A 183 -7.78 -23.25 -3.67
N GLY A 184 -6.55 -22.86 -4.01
CA GLY A 184 -5.42 -23.78 -4.13
C GLY A 184 -4.61 -23.94 -2.84
N PHE A 185 -5.09 -23.46 -1.69
CA PHE A 185 -4.36 -23.59 -0.43
C PHE A 185 -4.27 -25.05 0.03
N LEU A 186 -3.07 -25.45 0.41
CA LEU A 186 -2.80 -26.71 1.12
C LEU A 186 -2.38 -26.39 2.55
N PRO A 187 -2.99 -27.02 3.58
CA PRO A 187 -2.55 -26.84 4.96
C PRO A 187 -1.08 -27.22 5.17
N PRO A 188 -0.33 -26.50 6.03
CA PRO A 188 1.00 -26.91 6.44
C PRO A 188 1.02 -28.34 6.99
N THR A 189 1.90 -29.18 6.46
CA THR A 189 2.17 -30.54 6.96
C THR A 189 3.24 -30.52 8.03
N GLN A 190 4.07 -29.48 8.05
CA GLN A 190 5.08 -29.23 9.06
C GLN A 190 5.03 -27.75 9.45
N THR A 191 5.14 -27.49 10.75
CA THR A 191 5.31 -26.14 11.26
C THR A 191 6.63 -26.01 12.02
N PHE A 192 6.98 -24.77 12.35
CA PHE A 192 7.98 -24.47 13.36
C PHE A 192 7.48 -23.39 14.30
N ASP A 193 8.03 -23.43 15.51
CA ASP A 193 7.80 -22.47 16.57
C ASP A 193 9.13 -21.76 16.90
N GLY A 194 9.04 -20.57 17.46
CA GLY A 194 10.21 -19.81 17.89
C GLY A 194 10.85 -18.99 16.77
N THR A 195 12.10 -18.58 16.96
CA THR A 195 12.71 -17.51 16.15
C THR A 195 13.31 -17.99 14.83
N SER A 196 13.62 -19.28 14.68
CA SER A 196 14.21 -19.84 13.46
C SER A 196 14.09 -21.37 13.37
N LYS A 197 14.25 -21.92 12.16
CA LYS A 197 14.38 -23.35 11.87
C LYS A 197 15.35 -23.59 10.71
N ASN A 198 16.39 -24.38 10.96
CA ASN A 198 17.26 -24.89 9.91
C ASN A 198 16.62 -26.06 9.17
N LEU A 199 16.73 -26.07 7.85
CA LEU A 199 16.19 -27.09 6.97
C LEU A 199 17.23 -27.53 5.94
N VAL A 200 17.13 -28.80 5.54
CA VAL A 200 17.81 -29.31 4.35
C VAL A 200 16.79 -30.05 3.50
N VAL A 201 16.40 -29.45 2.38
CA VAL A 201 15.41 -30.04 1.45
C VAL A 201 16.05 -30.14 0.08
N ALA A 202 15.89 -31.26 -0.60
CA ALA A 202 16.47 -31.50 -1.93
C ALA A 202 17.99 -31.22 -2.01
N GLY A 203 18.72 -31.32 -0.89
CA GLY A 203 20.15 -31.00 -0.81
C GLY A 203 20.49 -29.51 -0.68
N ILE A 204 19.50 -28.63 -0.53
CA ILE A 204 19.65 -27.19 -0.28
C ILE A 204 19.53 -26.92 1.21
N LYS A 205 20.52 -26.25 1.79
CA LYS A 205 20.46 -25.75 3.17
C LYS A 205 19.76 -24.40 3.17
N MET A 206 18.82 -24.24 4.09
CA MET A 206 18.11 -22.98 4.30
C MET A 206 17.76 -22.79 5.77
N GLU A 207 17.55 -21.54 6.16
CA GLU A 207 17.03 -21.17 7.47
C GLU A 207 15.70 -20.43 7.27
N LEU A 208 14.65 -20.93 7.92
CA LEU A 208 13.41 -20.18 8.10
C LEU A 208 13.57 -19.29 9.32
N ILE A 209 13.32 -18.00 9.18
CA ILE A 209 13.54 -17.00 10.22
C ILE A 209 12.19 -16.35 10.51
N HIS A 210 11.68 -16.48 11.73
CA HIS A 210 10.46 -15.78 12.12
C HIS A 210 10.75 -14.29 12.18
N THR A 211 10.07 -13.52 11.32
CA THR A 211 10.23 -12.09 11.12
C THR A 211 8.85 -11.45 11.19
N PRO A 212 8.31 -11.21 12.41
CA PRO A 212 7.04 -10.52 12.56
C PRO A 212 7.16 -9.04 12.12
N GLY A 213 6.20 -8.58 11.35
CA GLY A 213 6.19 -7.24 10.77
C GLY A 213 4.91 -7.00 9.99
N GLU A 214 4.88 -7.41 8.73
CA GLU A 214 3.69 -7.37 7.88
C GLU A 214 2.51 -8.10 8.53
N SER A 215 2.81 -9.31 9.01
CA SER A 215 1.92 -10.15 9.79
C SER A 215 2.69 -10.78 10.94
N ASP A 216 1.96 -11.30 11.93
CA ASP A 216 2.58 -11.90 13.12
C ASP A 216 3.35 -13.18 12.79
N GLU A 217 2.93 -13.92 11.75
CA GLU A 217 3.53 -15.18 11.32
C GLU A 217 4.60 -15.04 10.23
N ASN A 218 4.88 -13.83 9.74
CA ASN A 218 5.76 -13.62 8.61
C ASN A 218 7.13 -14.27 8.83
N THR A 219 7.60 -14.97 7.79
CA THR A 219 8.79 -15.81 7.82
C THR A 219 9.66 -15.51 6.62
N ALA A 220 10.88 -15.04 6.89
CA ALA A 220 11.92 -14.93 5.88
C ALA A 220 12.59 -16.29 5.62
N VAL A 221 13.04 -16.53 4.40
CA VAL A 221 13.81 -17.71 4.01
C VAL A 221 15.23 -17.27 3.64
N TRP A 222 16.22 -17.79 4.34
CA TRP A 222 17.63 -17.48 4.10
C TRP A 222 18.35 -18.67 3.46
N LEU A 223 19.00 -18.42 2.32
CA LEU A 223 19.85 -19.36 1.60
C LEU A 223 21.32 -18.97 1.80
N PRO A 224 22.01 -19.51 2.82
CA PRO A 224 23.34 -19.04 3.21
C PRO A 224 24.42 -19.28 2.15
N GLU A 225 24.35 -20.39 1.41
CA GLU A 225 25.34 -20.72 0.38
C GLU A 225 25.21 -19.79 -0.85
N GLN A 226 23.99 -19.43 -1.21
CA GLN A 226 23.66 -18.53 -2.33
C GLN A 226 23.64 -17.05 -1.94
N LYS A 227 23.67 -16.75 -0.64
CA LYS A 227 23.45 -15.41 -0.05
C LYS A 227 22.15 -14.74 -0.52
N VAL A 228 21.08 -15.51 -0.65
CA VAL A 228 19.76 -15.03 -1.06
C VAL A 228 18.84 -14.98 0.14
N LEU A 229 18.26 -13.81 0.39
CA LEU A 229 17.19 -13.60 1.37
C LEU A 229 15.86 -13.47 0.65
N LEU A 230 14.89 -14.31 0.97
CA LEU A 230 13.49 -14.11 0.63
C LEU A 230 12.81 -13.47 1.84
N ALA A 231 12.41 -12.21 1.73
CA ALA A 231 12.01 -11.39 2.88
C ALA A 231 10.53 -11.54 3.28
N GLY A 232 9.73 -12.24 2.47
CA GLY A 232 8.27 -12.09 2.54
C GLY A 232 7.89 -10.63 2.33
N ASP A 233 6.84 -10.18 3.01
CA ASP A 233 6.34 -8.81 2.88
C ASP A 233 6.97 -7.83 3.87
N ASP A 234 7.93 -8.28 4.67
CA ASP A 234 8.67 -7.40 5.57
C ASP A 234 9.65 -6.48 4.83
N PHE A 235 9.91 -6.72 3.55
CA PHE A 235 10.57 -5.78 2.66
C PHE A 235 9.82 -5.68 1.34
N LEU A 236 9.46 -4.45 0.98
CA LEU A 236 8.83 -4.08 -0.29
C LEU A 236 9.63 -2.93 -0.90
N LYS A 237 9.62 -2.78 -2.24
CA LYS A 237 10.24 -1.62 -2.90
C LYS A 237 9.31 -0.39 -2.90
N THR A 238 8.71 -0.08 -1.75
CA THR A 238 7.77 1.02 -1.52
C THR A 238 7.57 1.20 -0.03
N PHE A 239 7.17 2.39 0.43
CA PHE A 239 6.93 2.65 1.85
C PHE A 239 5.92 1.64 2.44
N PRO A 240 6.19 1.05 3.63
CA PRO A 240 5.36 -0.01 4.21
C PRO A 240 3.96 0.48 4.56
N ASN A 241 2.98 -0.39 4.40
CA ASN A 241 1.58 -0.08 4.67
C ASN A 241 1.17 -0.37 6.13
N ILE A 242 1.88 0.21 7.11
CA ILE A 242 1.70 -0.05 8.55
C ILE A 242 0.24 0.09 9.03
N ALA A 243 -0.53 1.01 8.43
CA ALA A 243 -1.96 1.19 8.69
C ALA A 243 -2.76 1.06 7.39
N PRO A 244 -3.17 -0.16 7.00
CA PRO A 244 -3.86 -0.38 5.72
C PRO A 244 -5.23 0.32 5.64
N LEU A 245 -5.45 1.11 4.59
CA LEU A 245 -6.74 1.76 4.30
C LEU A 245 -7.91 0.76 4.19
N ARG A 246 -7.63 -0.50 3.84
CA ARG A 246 -8.62 -1.58 3.79
C ARG A 246 -9.15 -2.00 5.17
N GLY A 247 -8.75 -1.34 6.25
CA GLY A 247 -9.35 -1.46 7.57
C GLY A 247 -8.95 -2.74 8.31
N LEU A 248 -7.63 -2.96 8.41
CA LEU A 248 -7.03 -4.03 9.20
C LEU A 248 -6.46 -3.51 10.51
N PRO A 249 -6.19 -4.41 11.49
CA PRO A 249 -5.27 -4.09 12.56
C PRO A 249 -3.97 -3.50 12.00
N THR A 250 -3.50 -2.45 12.64
CA THR A 250 -2.20 -1.82 12.37
C THR A 250 -1.06 -2.77 12.69
N ARG A 251 0.04 -2.68 11.93
CA ARG A 251 1.20 -3.58 12.02
C ARG A 251 2.15 -3.17 13.15
N PRO A 252 2.80 -4.12 13.85
CA PRO A 252 3.67 -3.83 14.98
C PRO A 252 5.03 -3.27 14.52
N VAL A 253 5.19 -1.95 14.61
CA VAL A 253 6.36 -1.23 14.08
C VAL A 253 7.68 -1.67 14.72
N GLU A 254 7.72 -1.81 16.05
CA GLU A 254 8.93 -2.23 16.79
C GLU A 254 9.39 -3.63 16.37
N LYS A 255 8.46 -4.58 16.29
CA LYS A 255 8.76 -5.94 15.83
C LYS A 255 9.28 -5.95 14.40
N TRP A 256 8.70 -5.13 13.51
CA TRP A 256 9.14 -5.03 12.13
C TRP A 256 10.58 -4.49 12.04
N ILE A 257 10.92 -3.47 12.83
CA ILE A 257 12.29 -2.95 12.92
C ILE A 257 13.26 -4.04 13.39
N GLU A 258 12.90 -4.83 14.40
CA GLU A 258 13.72 -5.95 14.88
C GLU A 258 13.93 -7.02 13.80
N SER A 259 12.86 -7.37 13.07
CA SER A 259 12.91 -8.28 11.92
C SER A 259 13.84 -7.76 10.82
N LEU A 260 13.77 -6.46 10.50
CA LEU A 260 14.67 -5.82 9.54
C LEU A 260 16.12 -5.82 10.02
N ASN A 261 16.38 -5.57 11.31
CA ASN A 261 17.73 -5.65 11.87
C ASN A 261 18.32 -7.06 11.69
N ARG A 262 17.51 -8.11 11.92
CA ARG A 262 17.93 -9.51 11.68
C ARG A 262 18.22 -9.74 10.20
N MET A 263 17.34 -9.33 9.29
CA MET A 263 17.55 -9.45 7.85
C MET A 263 18.81 -8.73 7.36
N ILE A 264 19.07 -7.50 7.82
CA ILE A 264 20.28 -6.74 7.50
C ILE A 264 21.55 -7.49 7.95
N SER A 265 21.51 -8.14 9.13
CA SER A 265 22.65 -8.85 9.70
C SER A 265 23.08 -10.09 8.89
N LEU A 266 22.21 -10.62 8.03
CA LEU A 266 22.52 -11.75 7.15
C LEU A 266 23.54 -11.38 6.06
N ASN A 267 23.74 -10.09 5.78
CA ASN A 267 24.63 -9.59 4.73
C ASN A 267 24.37 -10.26 3.37
N ALA A 268 23.10 -10.34 3.00
CA ALA A 268 22.64 -10.94 1.75
C ALA A 268 23.22 -10.23 0.53
N GLU A 269 23.51 -11.01 -0.51
CA GLU A 269 23.90 -10.48 -1.82
C GLU A 269 22.69 -10.22 -2.70
N TYR A 270 21.60 -10.94 -2.46
CA TYR A 270 20.32 -10.77 -3.13
C TYR A 270 19.19 -10.73 -2.12
N VAL A 271 18.22 -9.84 -2.31
CA VAL A 271 16.93 -9.90 -1.59
C VAL A 271 15.78 -10.02 -2.58
N ILE A 272 14.94 -11.02 -2.36
CA ILE A 272 13.70 -11.27 -3.06
C ILE A 272 12.56 -10.80 -2.14
N PRO A 273 11.92 -9.66 -2.42
CA PRO A 273 10.72 -9.23 -1.70
C PRO A 273 9.52 -10.12 -2.04
N GLY A 274 8.50 -10.11 -1.18
CA GLY A 274 7.23 -10.80 -1.41
C GLY A 274 6.48 -10.27 -2.64
N HIS A 275 6.75 -9.02 -3.03
CA HIS A 275 6.22 -8.36 -4.23
C HIS A 275 7.32 -7.56 -4.93
N MET A 276 7.16 -7.27 -6.23
CA MET A 276 8.07 -6.43 -7.04
C MET A 276 9.40 -7.10 -7.42
N GLN A 277 10.28 -6.40 -8.12
CA GLN A 277 11.56 -6.95 -8.57
C GLN A 277 12.54 -7.24 -7.41
N PRO A 278 13.37 -8.30 -7.53
CA PRO A 278 14.46 -8.53 -6.58
C PRO A 278 15.52 -7.42 -6.65
N VAL A 279 16.32 -7.30 -5.59
CA VAL A 279 17.49 -6.41 -5.52
C VAL A 279 18.75 -7.26 -5.49
N SER A 280 19.72 -6.93 -6.35
CA SER A 280 20.96 -7.68 -6.54
C SER A 280 22.19 -6.84 -6.18
N GLY A 281 23.18 -7.50 -5.58
CA GLY A 281 24.43 -6.90 -5.14
C GLY A 281 24.39 -6.49 -3.67
N SER A 282 25.34 -6.99 -2.89
CA SER A 282 25.38 -6.81 -1.42
C SER A 282 25.27 -5.36 -0.94
N GLY A 283 25.91 -4.42 -1.66
CA GLY A 283 25.81 -2.99 -1.36
C GLY A 283 24.40 -2.44 -1.58
N ALA A 284 23.75 -2.82 -2.67
CA ALA A 284 22.39 -2.39 -2.99
C ALA A 284 21.38 -3.02 -2.03
N VAL A 285 21.52 -4.30 -1.71
CA VAL A 285 20.68 -5.02 -0.73
C VAL A 285 20.80 -4.40 0.66
N LYS A 286 22.04 -4.16 1.13
CA LYS A 286 22.26 -3.50 2.42
C LYS A 286 21.63 -2.11 2.45
N ASN A 287 21.83 -1.31 1.40
CA ASN A 287 21.21 0.01 1.29
C ASN A 287 19.67 -0.08 1.31
N ALA A 288 19.08 -1.03 0.58
CA ALA A 288 17.65 -1.21 0.50
C ALA A 288 17.03 -1.52 1.86
N LEU A 289 17.52 -2.58 2.53
CA LEU A 289 17.02 -2.99 3.84
C LEU A 289 17.29 -1.94 4.92
N THR A 290 18.47 -1.32 4.90
CA THR A 290 18.83 -0.29 5.90
C THR A 290 17.96 0.96 5.73
N ALA A 291 17.79 1.45 4.50
CA ALA A 291 16.93 2.61 4.25
C ALA A 291 15.48 2.31 4.63
N TYR A 292 14.97 1.12 4.29
CA TYR A 292 13.62 0.68 4.66
C TYR A 292 13.42 0.71 6.18
N ARG A 293 14.34 0.10 6.93
CA ARG A 293 14.36 0.11 8.41
C ARG A 293 14.45 1.51 8.97
N ASP A 294 15.38 2.33 8.47
CA ASP A 294 15.61 3.70 8.95
C ASP A 294 14.39 4.60 8.68
N GLY A 295 13.70 4.41 7.55
CA GLY A 295 12.48 5.13 7.22
C GLY A 295 11.35 4.84 8.22
N ILE A 296 11.13 3.56 8.52
CA ILE A 296 10.16 3.13 9.52
C ILE A 296 10.51 3.69 10.91
N GLN A 297 11.76 3.49 11.34
CA GLN A 297 12.26 3.97 12.64
C GLN A 297 12.12 5.49 12.76
N SER A 298 12.44 6.25 11.71
CA SER A 298 12.32 7.70 11.72
C SER A 298 10.88 8.16 11.95
N VAL A 299 9.90 7.52 11.31
CA VAL A 299 8.48 7.86 11.51
C VAL A 299 8.04 7.47 12.92
N TRP A 300 8.46 6.31 13.43
CA TRP A 300 8.24 5.90 14.80
C TRP A 300 8.76 6.92 15.82
N ASP A 301 10.04 7.25 15.75
CA ASP A 301 10.71 8.14 16.70
C ASP A 301 10.07 9.52 16.74
N GLN A 302 9.81 10.10 15.56
CA GLN A 302 9.17 11.42 15.47
C GLN A 302 7.73 11.39 15.97
N THR A 303 6.98 10.33 15.67
CA THR A 303 5.59 10.18 16.14
C THR A 303 5.55 10.05 17.65
N MET A 304 6.36 9.16 18.24
CA MET A 304 6.43 8.99 19.69
C MET A 304 6.90 10.25 20.42
N ALA A 305 7.88 10.97 19.84
CA ALA A 305 8.33 12.24 20.38
C ALA A 305 7.24 13.32 20.37
N GLY A 306 6.38 13.34 19.34
CA GLY A 306 5.26 14.27 19.28
C GLY A 306 4.09 13.87 20.18
N ILE A 307 3.78 12.56 20.31
CA ILE A 307 2.82 12.04 21.29
C ILE A 307 3.24 12.45 22.71
N ALA A 308 4.52 12.32 23.05
CA ALA A 308 5.04 12.74 24.35
C ALA A 308 4.90 14.26 24.61
N LYS A 309 4.75 15.06 23.55
CA LYS A 309 4.48 16.51 23.62
C LYS A 309 2.98 16.85 23.60
N GLY A 310 2.11 15.85 23.58
CA GLY A 310 0.65 16.04 23.52
C GLY A 310 0.13 16.46 22.15
N MET A 311 0.88 16.21 21.07
CA MET A 311 0.43 16.49 19.71
C MET A 311 -0.68 15.52 19.30
N THR A 312 -1.68 16.03 18.61
CA THR A 312 -2.77 15.26 18.02
C THR A 312 -2.32 14.48 16.77
N PRO A 313 -3.07 13.46 16.33
CA PRO A 313 -2.75 12.73 15.10
C PRO A 313 -2.62 13.63 13.87
N ASP A 314 -3.48 14.65 13.74
CA ASP A 314 -3.49 15.54 12.58
C ASP A 314 -2.29 16.49 12.58
N GLU A 315 -1.88 17.01 13.75
CA GLU A 315 -0.66 17.81 13.89
C GLU A 315 0.60 16.99 13.59
N LEU A 316 0.62 15.72 14.02
CA LEU A 316 1.72 14.80 13.72
C LEU A 316 1.84 14.53 12.22
N VAL A 317 0.74 14.31 11.50
CA VAL A 317 0.76 14.12 10.04
C VAL A 317 1.36 15.32 9.30
N GLN A 318 1.16 16.54 9.81
CA GLN A 318 1.75 17.75 9.23
C GLN A 318 3.25 17.86 9.47
N THR A 319 3.73 17.42 10.65
CA THR A 319 5.09 17.70 11.13
C THR A 319 6.07 16.55 10.93
N VAL A 320 5.60 15.30 11.05
CA VAL A 320 6.43 14.10 10.84
C VAL A 320 6.73 13.96 9.36
N LYS A 321 8.03 13.93 9.02
CA LYS A 321 8.52 13.77 7.65
C LYS A 321 9.75 12.87 7.65
N LEU A 322 9.94 12.11 6.58
CA LEU A 322 11.21 11.43 6.37
C LEU A 322 12.35 12.46 6.21
N PRO A 323 13.54 12.20 6.79
CA PRO A 323 14.74 12.94 6.45
C PRO A 323 14.95 13.00 4.94
N ALA A 324 15.49 14.12 4.42
CA ALA A 324 15.55 14.38 2.99
C ALA A 324 16.22 13.27 2.16
N GLU A 325 17.25 12.62 2.70
CA GLU A 325 17.93 11.50 2.05
C GLU A 325 17.08 10.22 2.00
N LEU A 326 16.29 9.95 3.05
CA LEU A 326 15.35 8.83 3.08
C LEU A 326 14.13 9.09 2.19
N ALA A 327 13.62 10.32 2.16
CA ALA A 327 12.47 10.70 1.34
C ALA A 327 12.71 10.52 -0.17
N LYS A 328 13.96 10.64 -0.63
CA LYS A 328 14.36 10.42 -2.02
C LYS A 328 14.70 8.97 -2.34
N ASN A 329 14.78 8.11 -1.33
CA ASN A 329 15.21 6.73 -1.52
C ASN A 329 14.12 5.96 -2.29
N PRO A 330 14.46 5.22 -3.37
CA PRO A 330 13.48 4.52 -4.18
C PRO A 330 12.67 3.47 -3.41
N TYR A 331 13.21 2.92 -2.32
CA TYR A 331 12.52 1.91 -1.50
C TYR A 331 11.55 2.50 -0.47
N LEU A 332 11.49 3.83 -0.37
CA LEU A 332 10.63 4.56 0.58
C LEU A 332 9.61 5.46 -0.11
N GLN A 333 9.46 5.35 -1.44
CA GLN A 333 8.42 6.09 -2.16
C GLN A 333 7.03 5.55 -1.75
N GLU A 334 6.06 6.45 -1.55
CA GLU A 334 4.78 6.14 -0.92
C GLU A 334 3.73 5.53 -1.88
N TYR A 335 4.10 4.54 -2.69
CA TYR A 335 3.18 3.95 -3.68
C TYR A 335 2.08 3.09 -3.03
N TYR A 336 2.33 2.55 -1.84
CA TYR A 336 1.44 1.61 -1.15
C TYR A 336 1.06 2.12 0.25
N GLY A 337 2.01 2.13 1.19
CA GLY A 337 1.88 2.85 2.45
C GLY A 337 2.24 4.34 2.31
N SER A 338 2.02 5.10 3.39
CA SER A 338 2.49 6.49 3.50
C SER A 338 2.94 6.81 4.92
N VAL A 339 3.76 7.86 5.05
CA VAL A 339 4.12 8.43 6.37
C VAL A 339 2.86 8.83 7.12
N ALA A 340 1.90 9.48 6.44
CA ALA A 340 0.67 9.94 7.06
C ALA A 340 -0.18 8.79 7.64
N PHE A 341 -0.32 7.69 6.91
CA PHE A 341 -1.06 6.51 7.39
C PHE A 341 -0.32 5.86 8.57
N THR A 342 1.00 5.78 8.47
CA THR A 342 1.85 5.19 9.51
C THR A 342 1.80 5.98 10.81
N VAL A 343 1.88 7.31 10.76
CA VAL A 343 1.70 8.20 11.93
C VAL A 343 0.37 7.92 12.63
N ARG A 344 -0.73 7.84 11.87
CA ARG A 344 -2.05 7.54 12.42
C ARG A 344 -2.11 6.14 13.03
N GLY A 345 -1.48 5.15 12.39
CA GLY A 345 -1.38 3.79 12.90
C GLY A 345 -0.63 3.71 14.22
N ILE A 346 0.54 4.34 14.30
CA ILE A 346 1.35 4.40 15.52
C ILE A 346 0.56 5.11 16.63
N TYR A 347 -0.04 6.26 16.35
CA TYR A 347 -0.85 6.97 17.34
C TYR A 347 -1.99 6.08 17.85
N ALA A 348 -2.73 5.41 16.95
CA ALA A 348 -3.82 4.53 17.34
C ALA A 348 -3.37 3.37 18.24
N GLN A 349 -2.17 2.82 18.02
CA GLN A 349 -1.60 1.77 18.86
C GLN A 349 -1.13 2.29 20.22
N GLN A 350 -0.46 3.45 20.24
CA GLN A 350 0.32 3.92 21.39
C GLN A 350 -0.43 4.91 22.28
N ALA A 351 -1.31 5.73 21.70
CA ALA A 351 -2.11 6.74 22.40
C ALA A 351 -3.62 6.46 22.32
N GLY A 352 -4.06 5.52 21.48
CA GLY A 352 -5.47 5.16 21.31
C GLY A 352 -6.20 6.12 20.36
N TRP A 353 -7.53 6.22 20.52
CA TRP A 353 -8.39 7.01 19.63
C TRP A 353 -8.56 8.47 20.08
N PHE A 354 -8.34 8.76 21.37
CA PHE A 354 -8.61 10.07 21.94
C PHE A 354 -7.44 11.03 21.70
N ASP A 355 -7.72 12.21 21.17
CA ASP A 355 -6.73 13.21 20.81
C ASP A 355 -6.45 14.23 21.94
N GLY A 356 -7.08 14.06 23.10
CA GLY A 356 -6.95 14.97 24.24
C GLY A 356 -7.97 16.11 24.25
N ASN A 357 -8.74 16.32 23.17
CA ASN A 357 -9.76 17.36 23.13
C ASN A 357 -11.06 16.87 23.78
N ALA A 358 -11.44 17.45 24.92
CA ALA A 358 -12.64 17.05 25.66
C ALA A 358 -13.94 17.11 24.83
N THR A 359 -14.02 17.97 23.80
CA THR A 359 -15.20 18.04 22.92
C THR A 359 -15.33 16.84 21.97
N HIS A 360 -14.25 16.09 21.76
CA HIS A 360 -14.23 14.87 20.95
C HIS A 360 -14.57 13.61 21.76
N MET A 361 -14.77 13.72 23.08
CA MET A 361 -15.15 12.58 23.92
C MET A 361 -16.59 12.12 23.64
N TYR A 362 -17.50 13.07 23.47
CA TYR A 362 -18.91 12.83 23.14
C TYR A 362 -19.37 13.86 22.09
N PRO A 363 -18.88 13.75 20.84
CA PRO A 363 -19.15 14.77 19.84
C PRO A 363 -20.62 14.76 19.44
N LEU A 364 -21.09 15.89 18.93
CA LEU A 364 -22.37 15.94 18.20
C LEU A 364 -22.35 14.92 17.06
N THR A 365 -23.53 14.38 16.73
CA THR A 365 -23.70 13.63 15.48
C THR A 365 -23.29 14.50 14.29
N GLU A 366 -22.80 13.88 13.21
CA GLU A 366 -22.42 14.60 11.99
C GLU A 366 -23.60 15.43 11.46
N LYS A 367 -24.81 14.86 11.46
CA LYS A 367 -26.04 15.54 11.04
C LYS A 367 -26.37 16.76 11.90
N ASP A 368 -26.25 16.68 13.22
CA ASP A 368 -26.53 17.82 14.12
C ASP A 368 -25.51 18.94 13.95
N ARG A 369 -24.22 18.57 13.85
CA ARG A 369 -23.13 19.52 13.59
C ARG A 369 -23.34 20.21 12.24
N ALA A 370 -23.59 19.45 11.19
CA ALA A 370 -23.82 19.95 9.84
C ALA A 370 -25.05 20.87 9.77
N THR A 371 -26.16 20.49 10.41
CA THR A 371 -27.38 21.33 10.48
C THR A 371 -27.08 22.70 11.08
N ARG A 372 -26.28 22.75 12.15
CA ARG A 372 -25.90 24.01 12.82
C ARG A 372 -24.96 24.85 11.95
N LEU A 373 -23.95 24.23 11.33
CA LEU A 373 -23.01 24.89 10.43
C LEU A 373 -23.73 25.48 9.20
N LEU A 374 -24.59 24.71 8.55
CA LEU A 374 -25.38 25.18 7.41
C LEU A 374 -26.24 26.38 7.79
N ARG A 375 -26.85 26.40 8.98
CA ARG A 375 -27.60 27.57 9.46
C ARG A 375 -26.69 28.80 9.63
N MET A 376 -25.46 28.62 10.11
CA MET A 376 -24.49 29.72 10.28
C MET A 376 -23.97 30.26 8.95
N THR A 377 -23.76 29.40 7.94
CA THR A 377 -23.22 29.77 6.63
C THR A 377 -24.30 30.23 5.63
N GLY A 378 -25.58 30.19 6.04
CA GLY A 378 -26.72 30.68 5.24
C GLY A 378 -27.33 29.64 4.31
N GLY A 379 -27.22 28.36 4.65
CA GLY A 379 -27.98 27.24 4.11
C GLY A 379 -27.23 26.40 3.07
N LYS A 380 -27.85 25.29 2.66
CA LYS A 380 -27.30 24.32 1.68
C LYS A 380 -26.85 25.01 0.38
N ILE A 381 -27.67 25.90 -0.17
CA ILE A 381 -27.39 26.60 -1.44
C ILE A 381 -26.09 27.42 -1.34
N LYS A 382 -25.89 28.18 -0.26
CA LYS A 382 -24.66 28.95 -0.07
C LYS A 382 -23.44 28.05 0.13
N MET A 383 -23.58 26.98 0.90
CA MET A 383 -22.51 25.99 1.09
C MET A 383 -22.11 25.34 -0.25
N LEU A 384 -23.06 24.95 -1.09
CA LEU A 384 -22.79 24.37 -2.40
C LEU A 384 -22.16 25.37 -3.37
N GLY A 385 -22.63 26.62 -3.37
CA GLY A 385 -22.00 27.70 -4.14
C GLY A 385 -20.53 27.92 -3.74
N SER A 386 -20.23 27.87 -2.44
CA SER A 386 -18.86 27.95 -1.91
C SER A 386 -18.04 26.71 -2.29
N ALA A 387 -18.60 25.50 -2.15
CA ALA A 387 -17.94 24.26 -2.55
C ALA A 387 -17.59 24.25 -4.05
N HIS A 388 -18.48 24.74 -4.91
CA HIS A 388 -18.20 24.91 -6.34
C HIS A 388 -17.06 25.91 -6.58
N GLN A 389 -17.03 27.04 -5.87
CA GLN A 389 -15.94 28.01 -5.98
C GLN A 389 -14.60 27.41 -5.55
N SER A 390 -14.55 26.67 -4.43
CA SER A 390 -13.37 25.94 -3.98
C SER A 390 -12.92 24.91 -5.01
N LEU A 391 -13.84 24.16 -5.61
CA LEU A 391 -13.53 23.20 -6.67
C LEU A 391 -12.87 23.88 -7.87
N VAL A 392 -13.45 24.98 -8.37
CA VAL A 392 -12.92 25.74 -9.50
C VAL A 392 -11.57 26.40 -9.17
N SER A 393 -11.35 26.75 -7.90
CA SER A 393 -10.11 27.39 -7.43
C SER A 393 -8.99 26.39 -7.10
N GLY A 394 -9.22 25.08 -7.26
CA GLY A 394 -8.24 24.04 -6.96
C GLY A 394 -8.18 23.61 -5.48
N GLU A 395 -9.08 24.10 -4.63
CA GLU A 395 -9.18 23.74 -3.21
C GLU A 395 -9.99 22.44 -3.04
N TYR A 396 -9.55 21.36 -3.71
CA TYR A 396 -10.36 20.14 -3.87
C TYR A 396 -10.73 19.48 -2.54
N GLN A 397 -9.80 19.41 -1.58
CA GLN A 397 -10.06 18.87 -0.24
C GLN A 397 -11.16 19.66 0.47
N TRP A 398 -11.07 21.00 0.44
CA TRP A 398 -12.07 21.86 1.07
C TRP A 398 -13.42 21.82 0.34
N ALA A 399 -13.43 21.69 -0.99
CA ALA A 399 -14.66 21.46 -1.74
C ALA A 399 -15.36 20.17 -1.28
N ALA A 400 -14.62 19.06 -1.14
CA ALA A 400 -15.17 17.80 -0.65
C ALA A 400 -15.71 17.91 0.78
N GLU A 401 -14.97 18.50 1.71
CA GLU A 401 -15.41 18.68 3.10
C GLU A 401 -16.68 19.54 3.21
N GLN A 402 -16.80 20.59 2.40
CA GLN A 402 -18.03 21.40 2.36
C GLN A 402 -19.24 20.58 1.92
N THR A 403 -19.07 19.68 0.95
CA THR A 403 -20.15 18.78 0.52
C THR A 403 -20.54 17.75 1.57
N ASP A 404 -19.62 17.32 2.45
CA ASP A 404 -19.93 16.40 3.54
C ASP A 404 -20.98 16.98 4.50
N TYR A 405 -20.91 18.28 4.80
CA TYR A 405 -21.94 18.92 5.62
C TYR A 405 -23.32 18.92 4.95
N VAL A 406 -23.38 19.08 3.63
CA VAL A 406 -24.66 19.02 2.91
C VAL A 406 -25.19 17.58 2.92
N LEU A 407 -24.34 16.60 2.65
CA LEU A 407 -24.70 15.18 2.58
C LEU A 407 -25.08 14.58 3.93
N ALA A 408 -24.50 15.07 5.03
CA ALA A 408 -24.88 14.64 6.39
C ALA A 408 -26.35 14.98 6.73
N VAL A 409 -26.92 16.03 6.10
CA VAL A 409 -28.32 16.45 6.30
C VAL A 409 -29.23 15.96 5.18
N ASP A 410 -28.71 15.90 3.95
CA ASP A 410 -29.42 15.57 2.72
C ASP A 410 -28.57 14.56 1.89
N PRO A 411 -28.53 13.27 2.27
CA PRO A 411 -27.61 12.29 1.68
C PRO A 411 -27.80 12.04 0.19
N HIS A 412 -28.97 12.39 -0.36
CA HIS A 412 -29.34 12.22 -1.76
C HIS A 412 -29.28 13.54 -2.54
N ASN A 413 -28.61 14.56 -2.00
CA ASN A 413 -28.46 15.84 -2.70
C ASN A 413 -27.56 15.68 -3.94
N ALA A 414 -28.18 15.63 -5.12
CA ALA A 414 -27.50 15.34 -6.38
C ALA A 414 -26.34 16.32 -6.69
N GLU A 415 -26.51 17.62 -6.39
CA GLU A 415 -25.48 18.62 -6.60
C GLU A 415 -24.27 18.40 -5.68
N ALA A 416 -24.51 18.18 -4.38
CA ALA A 416 -23.47 17.89 -3.41
C ALA A 416 -22.67 16.63 -3.79
N ARG A 417 -23.35 15.56 -4.20
CA ARG A 417 -22.68 14.31 -4.59
C ARG A 417 -21.86 14.47 -5.85
N LYS A 418 -22.36 15.22 -6.85
CA LYS A 418 -21.61 15.55 -8.06
C LYS A 418 -20.35 16.35 -7.70
N LEU A 419 -20.48 17.42 -6.92
CA LEU A 419 -19.35 18.24 -6.50
C LEU A 419 -18.33 17.44 -5.68
N LYS A 420 -18.77 16.60 -4.74
CA LYS A 420 -17.91 15.69 -3.99
C LYS A 420 -17.16 14.74 -4.92
N ALA A 421 -17.87 14.12 -5.87
CA ALA A 421 -17.26 13.19 -6.80
C ALA A 421 -16.22 13.87 -7.71
N ASP A 422 -16.50 15.10 -8.18
CA ASP A 422 -15.55 15.87 -8.99
C ASP A 422 -14.32 16.28 -8.17
N ALA A 423 -14.50 16.70 -6.90
CA ALA A 423 -13.40 17.01 -5.98
C ALA A 423 -12.54 15.77 -5.63
N LEU A 424 -13.16 14.63 -5.32
CA LEU A 424 -12.45 13.38 -5.04
C LEU A 424 -11.74 12.84 -6.29
N THR A 425 -12.29 13.06 -7.49
CA THR A 425 -11.61 12.71 -8.74
C THR A 425 -10.30 13.48 -8.85
N ALA A 426 -10.33 14.81 -8.67
CA ALA A 426 -9.14 15.65 -8.72
C ALA A 426 -8.12 15.28 -7.62
N LEU A 427 -8.56 15.03 -6.38
CA LEU A 427 -7.69 14.56 -5.30
C LEU A 427 -7.01 13.23 -5.63
N GLY A 428 -7.76 12.29 -6.20
CA GLY A 428 -7.25 10.99 -6.62
C GLY A 428 -6.20 11.11 -7.73
N GLU A 429 -6.45 11.94 -8.73
CA GLU A 429 -5.51 12.21 -9.82
C GLU A 429 -4.21 12.87 -9.34
N LEU A 430 -4.20 13.58 -8.20
CA LEU A 430 -2.98 14.13 -7.60
C LEU A 430 -2.17 13.12 -6.79
N GLN A 431 -2.72 11.94 -6.47
CA GLN A 431 -2.03 10.96 -5.63
C GLN A 431 -0.96 10.19 -6.40
N ASN A 432 0.22 10.08 -5.79
CA ASN A 432 1.25 9.09 -6.14
C ASN A 432 1.13 7.80 -5.31
N ASN A 433 0.27 7.77 -4.29
CA ASN A 433 -0.08 6.56 -3.56
C ASN A 433 -1.24 5.85 -4.27
N ALA A 434 -0.99 4.65 -4.79
CA ALA A 434 -1.96 3.90 -5.57
C ALA A 434 -3.20 3.54 -4.74
N THR A 435 -3.03 3.20 -3.47
CA THR A 435 -4.16 2.80 -2.63
C THR A 435 -5.08 3.97 -2.31
N ALA A 436 -4.50 5.14 -2.03
CA ALA A 436 -5.26 6.37 -1.83
C ALA A 436 -5.95 6.82 -3.13
N ARG A 437 -5.22 6.82 -4.25
CA ARG A 437 -5.76 7.13 -5.58
C ARG A 437 -6.99 6.27 -5.86
N ASN A 438 -6.84 4.96 -5.75
CA ASN A 438 -7.90 4.01 -6.05
C ASN A 438 -9.11 4.22 -5.14
N TYR A 439 -8.88 4.48 -3.85
CA TYR A 439 -9.96 4.75 -2.91
C TYR A 439 -10.73 6.03 -3.29
N TYR A 440 -10.04 7.13 -3.60
CA TYR A 440 -10.67 8.38 -4.04
C TYR A 440 -11.52 8.19 -5.30
N LEU A 441 -10.97 7.54 -6.33
CA LEU A 441 -11.65 7.35 -7.61
C LEU A 441 -12.84 6.39 -7.50
N THR A 442 -12.74 5.33 -6.69
CA THR A 442 -13.84 4.39 -6.49
C THR A 442 -14.99 5.02 -5.72
N THR A 443 -14.71 5.83 -4.69
CA THR A 443 -15.73 6.64 -4.02
C THR A 443 -16.38 7.66 -4.96
N ALA A 444 -15.59 8.36 -5.79
CA ALA A 444 -16.14 9.30 -6.78
C ALA A 444 -17.10 8.60 -7.77
N GLN A 445 -16.74 7.42 -8.26
CA GLN A 445 -17.63 6.64 -9.13
C GLN A 445 -18.89 6.15 -8.42
N TYR A 446 -18.77 5.72 -7.17
CA TYR A 446 -19.91 5.32 -6.37
C TYR A 446 -20.92 6.47 -6.21
N LEU A 447 -20.44 7.68 -5.93
CA LEU A 447 -21.26 8.88 -5.84
C LEU A 447 -21.95 9.22 -7.18
N LYS A 448 -21.25 9.06 -8.31
CA LYS A 448 -21.78 9.32 -9.66
C LYS A 448 -22.85 8.31 -10.12
N LYS A 449 -22.65 7.01 -9.82
CA LYS A 449 -23.62 5.93 -10.11
C LYS A 449 -24.81 5.93 -9.15
N ASN A 450 -24.58 6.52 -7.99
CA ASN A 450 -25.43 6.75 -6.83
C ASN A 450 -26.64 7.70 -6.90
N PRO A 451 -26.84 8.56 -7.93
CA PRO A 451 -27.09 10.01 -7.80
C PRO A 451 -28.09 10.48 -6.74
#